data_AF-A0A1H9MZE3-F1
#
_entry.id   AF-A0A1H9MZE3-F1
#
_cell.length_a   1.000
_cell.length_b   1.000
_cell.length_c   1.000
_cell.angle_alpha   90.00
_cell.angle_beta   90.00
_cell.angle_gamma   90.00
#
_symmetry.space_group_name_H-M   'P 1'
#
loop_
_entity.id
_entity.type
_entity.pdbx_description
1 polymer ?
#
loop_
_entity_poly.entity_id
_entity_poly.type
_entity_poly.pdbx_seq_one_letter_code
_entity_poly.pdbx_strand_id
1 'polypeptide(L)' 'MPCIRIPNGIITLTDFYRLRLSDGTCVFMDWHWYCGPTFFRDKGQMREIDNWWENPLIVKALDWFIDRGKRA' A
#
# COMPACT_ATOMS: atom_id res chain seq x y z
N MET A 1 4.67 1.74 -13.26
CA MET A 1 5.25 2.69 -12.30
C MET A 1 5.99 3.79 -13.05
N PRO A 2 5.53 5.04 -13.00
CA PRO A 2 6.27 6.16 -13.57
C PRO A 2 7.41 6.56 -12.63
N CYS A 3 8.63 6.56 -13.14
CA CYS A 3 9.80 7.10 -12.43
C CYS A 3 10.16 8.45 -13.06
N ILE A 4 10.18 9.51 -12.26
CA ILE A 4 10.64 10.83 -12.69
C ILE A 4 12.14 10.89 -12.43
N ARG A 5 12.93 11.08 -13.48
CA ARG A 5 14.38 11.32 -13.36
C ARG A 5 14.62 12.81 -13.12
N ILE A 6 15.38 13.12 -12.07
CA ILE A 6 15.90 14.45 -11.78
C ILE A 6 17.44 14.42 -11.89
N PRO A 7 18.14 15.56 -12.02
CA PRO A 7 19.58 15.59 -12.33
C PRO A 7 20.48 14.75 -11.40
N ASN A 8 20.06 14.52 -10.14
CA ASN A 8 20.80 13.74 -9.14
C ASN A 8 19.91 12.70 -8.41
N GLY A 9 18.84 12.21 -9.04
CA GLY A 9 17.94 11.31 -8.34
C GLY A 9 16.84 10.72 -9.20
N ILE A 10 16.16 9.72 -8.64
CA ILE A 10 14.98 9.10 -9.22
C ILE A 10 13.86 9.22 -8.19
N ILE A 11 12.78 9.87 -8.59
CA ILE A 11 11.55 9.91 -7.80
C ILE A 11 10.66 8.80 -8.35
N THR A 12 10.43 7.79 -7.52
CA THR A 12 9.54 6.69 -7.85
C THR A 12 8.13 7.06 -7.41
N LEU A 13 7.19 7.18 -8.34
CA LEU A 13 5.79 7.41 -8.00
C LEU A 13 5.11 6.07 -7.76
N THR A 14 4.70 5.83 -6.53
CA THR A 14 3.94 4.65 -6.13
C THR A 14 2.45 4.94 -6.17
N ASP A 15 1.67 3.90 -6.47
CA ASP A 15 0.22 3.99 -6.40
C ASP A 15 -0.21 3.91 -4.93
N PHE A 16 -1.05 4.86 -4.50
CA PHE A 16 -1.48 4.96 -3.12
C PHE A 16 -2.98 4.73 -2.98
N TYR A 17 -3.36 3.80 -2.11
CA TYR A 17 -4.72 3.32 -1.94
C TYR A 17 -5.18 3.45 -0.49
N ARG A 18 -6.46 3.74 -0.30
CA ARG A 18 -7.11 3.65 1.02
C ARG A 18 -7.91 2.35 1.09
N LEU A 19 -7.55 1.48 2.02
CA LEU A 19 -8.20 0.21 2.26
C LEU A 19 -9.07 0.29 3.52
N ARG A 20 -10.33 -0.10 3.40
CA ARG A 20 -11.24 -0.27 4.54
C ARG A 20 -11.06 -1.68 5.10
N LEU A 21 -10.87 -1.75 6.41
CA LEU A 21 -10.80 -3.00 7.14
C LEU A 21 -12.21 -3.46 7.54
N SER A 22 -12.38 -4.74 7.85
CA SER A 22 -13.70 -5.31 8.18
C SER A 22 -14.25 -4.85 9.53
N ASP A 23 -13.41 -4.33 10.41
CA ASP A 23 -13.80 -3.69 11.68
C ASP A 23 -14.31 -2.24 11.48
N GLY A 24 -14.32 -1.74 10.24
CA GLY A 24 -14.73 -0.38 9.89
C GLY A 24 -13.60 0.65 9.93
N THR A 25 -12.41 0.27 10.38
CA THR A 25 -11.23 1.15 10.34
C THR A 25 -10.67 1.25 8.92
N CYS A 26 -9.67 2.10 8.73
CA CYS A 26 -9.01 2.28 7.44
C CYS A 26 -7.49 2.27 7.61
N VAL A 27 -6.82 1.66 6.65
CA VAL A 27 -5.37 1.76 6.47
C VAL A 27 -5.07 2.31 5.10
N PHE A 28 -3.90 2.92 4.96
CA PHE A 28 -3.42 3.40 3.68
C PHE A 28 -2.31 2.48 3.19
N MET A 29 -2.30 2.18 1.90
CA MET A 29 -1.35 1.26 1.30
C MET A 29 -0.64 1.96 0.16
N ASP A 30 0.68 1.97 0.23
CA ASP A 30 1.56 2.24 -0.90
C ASP A 30 1.87 0.92 -1.60
N TRP A 31 1.68 0.85 -2.91
CA TRP A 31 1.99 -0.32 -3.70
C TRP A 31 3.25 -0.12 -4.55
N HIS A 32 4.33 -0.79 -4.16
CA HIS A 32 5.56 -0.86 -4.96
C HIS A 32 5.60 -2.16 -5.77
N TRP A 33 5.67 -2.09 -7.09
CA TRP A 33 5.66 -3.29 -7.97
C TRP A 33 6.79 -4.29 -7.66
N TYR A 34 7.94 -3.84 -7.15
CA TYR A 34 9.09 -4.69 -6.83
C TYR A 34 9.15 -5.09 -5.35
N CYS A 35 8.75 -4.20 -4.43
CA CYS A 35 8.92 -4.42 -2.99
C CYS A 35 7.63 -4.95 -2.33
N GLY A 36 6.50 -4.86 -3.03
CA GLY A 36 5.18 -5.20 -2.51
C GLY A 36 4.50 -4.02 -1.79
N PRO A 37 3.50 -4.32 -0.96
CA PRO A 37 2.72 -3.33 -0.25
C PRO A 37 3.43 -2.83 1.02
N THR A 38 3.37 -1.52 1.24
CA THR A 38 3.71 -0.89 2.52
C THR A 38 2.47 -0.22 3.09
N PHE A 39 2.22 -0.41 4.39
CA PHE A 39 1.01 0.08 5.04
C PHE A 39 1.28 1.23 6.01
N PHE A 40 0.34 2.18 6.05
CA PHE A 40 0.41 3.37 6.88
C PHE A 40 -0.93 3.63 7.59
N ARG A 41 -0.85 4.25 8.77
CA ARG A 41 -2.04 4.68 9.53
C ARG A 41 -2.63 5.98 9.02
N ASP A 42 -1.86 6.77 8.28
CA ASP A 42 -2.24 8.10 7.81
C ASP A 42 -1.97 8.29 6.31
N LYS A 43 -2.61 9.31 5.74
CA LYS A 43 -2.52 9.64 4.31
C LYS A 43 -1.14 10.21 3.91
N GLY A 44 -0.38 10.72 4.87
CA GLY A 44 0.93 11.34 4.64
C GLY A 44 2.09 10.35 4.61
N GLN A 45 1.83 9.04 4.72
CA GLN A 45 2.85 7.98 4.74
C GLN A 45 3.88 8.15 5.86
N MET A 46 3.50 8.82 6.96
CA MET A 46 4.44 9.11 8.05
C MET A 46 4.45 8.01 9.13
N ARG A 47 3.32 7.31 9.32
CA ARG A 47 3.17 6.28 10.35
C ARG A 47 3.07 4.91 9.71
N GLU A 48 4.21 4.37 9.32
CA GLU A 48 4.34 3.03 8.77
C GLU A 48 3.94 1.96 9.80
N ILE A 49 3.37 0.86 9.30
CA ILE A 49 3.01 -0.34 10.05
C ILE A 49 3.94 -1.45 9.53
N ASP A 50 5.14 -1.55 10.10
CA ASP A 50 6.15 -2.51 9.63
C ASP A 50 5.62 -3.96 9.72
N ASN A 51 5.10 -4.39 10.87
CA ASN A 51 4.55 -5.74 11.08
C ASN A 51 3.08 -5.90 10.65
N TRP A 52 2.67 -5.30 9.54
CA TRP A 52 1.28 -5.35 9.09
C TRP A 52 0.77 -6.77 8.83
N TRP A 53 1.66 -7.70 8.48
CA TRP A 53 1.34 -9.12 8.24
C TRP A 53 0.87 -9.86 9.49
N GLU A 54 1.16 -9.34 10.69
CA GLU A 54 0.66 -9.91 11.95
C GLU A 54 -0.81 -9.54 12.20
N ASN A 55 -1.33 -8.50 11.53
CA ASN A 55 -2.70 -8.09 11.66
C ASN A 55 -3.58 -8.79 10.60
N PRO A 56 -4.41 -9.77 10.98
CA PRO A 56 -5.21 -10.54 10.03
C PRO A 56 -6.23 -9.68 9.27
N LEU A 57 -6.62 -8.53 9.80
CA LEU A 57 -7.53 -7.60 9.12
C LEU A 57 -6.84 -6.96 7.91
N ILE A 58 -5.57 -6.57 8.05
CA ILE A 58 -4.79 -5.96 6.98
C ILE A 58 -4.48 -7.00 5.91
N VAL A 59 -4.05 -8.20 6.31
CA VAL A 59 -3.79 -9.32 5.39
C VAL A 59 -5.05 -9.63 4.56
N LYS A 60 -6.22 -9.74 5.20
CA LYS A 60 -7.47 -10.01 4.48
C LYS A 60 -7.85 -8.88 3.51
N ALA A 61 -7.63 -7.62 3.89
CA ALA A 61 -7.87 -6.47 3.01
C ALA A 61 -6.91 -6.46 1.81
N LEU A 62 -5.66 -6.87 2.02
CA LEU A 62 -4.66 -7.03 0.99
C LEU A 62 -5.01 -8.15 0.01
N ASP A 63 -5.39 -9.33 0.53
CA ASP A 63 -5.80 -10.47 -0.31
C ASP A 63 -6.98 -10.09 -1.22
N TRP A 64 -7.98 -9.42 -0.65
CA TRP A 64 -9.10 -8.89 -1.42
C TRP A 64 -8.65 -7.90 -2.51
N PHE A 65 -7.70 -7.02 -2.21
CA PHE A 65 -7.17 -6.05 -3.16
C PHE A 65 -6.43 -6.72 -4.31
N ILE A 66 -5.58 -7.71 -4.01
CA ILE A 66 -4.85 -8.51 -5.00
C ILE A 66 -5.84 -9.28 -5.89
N ASP A 67 -6.84 -9.94 -5.29
CA ASP A 67 -7.84 -10.70 -6.04
C ASP A 67 -8.76 -9.82 -6.89
N ARG A 68 -9.06 -8.58 -6.44
CA ARG A 68 -9.74 -7.59 -7.27
C ARG A 68 -8.94 -7.27 -8.54
N GLY A 69 -7.61 -7.21 -8.45
CA GLY A 69 -6.73 -7.01 -9.59
C GLY A 69 -6.64 -8.20 -10.55
N LYS A 70 -6.98 -9.42 -10.09
CA LYS A 70 -7.02 -10.64 -10.91
C LYS A 70 -8.31 -10.82 -11.70
N ARG A 71 -9.35 -10.03 -11.40
CA ARG A 71 -10.55 -9.96 -12.25
C ARG A 71 -10.21 -9.14 -13.51
N ALA A 72 -9.53 -9.79 -14.44
CA ALA A 72 -9.33 -9.37 -15.82
C ALA A 72 -10.04 -10.38 -16.74
#